data_AF-A0A382RMI6-F1
#
_entry.id   AF-A0A382RMI6-F1
#
_cell.length_a   1.000
_cell.length_b   1.000
_cell.length_c   1.000
_cell.angle_alpha   90.00
_cell.angle_beta   90.00
_cell.angle_gamma   90.00
#
_symmetry.space_group_name_H-M   'P 1'
#
loop_
_entity.id
_entity.type
_entity.pdbx_description
1 polymer ?
#
loop_
_entity_poly.entity_id
_entity_poly.type
_entity_poly.pdbx_seq_one_letter_code
_entity_poly.pdbx_strand_id
1 'polypeptide(L)'
;RVKCPAEFIASTLKLTTEIGPKDIRLGKLHGLSAVMGQTLLDPPTVEGWHTGKEWIDGGSLTERINYAVDLISDMNNTGSKDLVERIITSKSKLSSEELVKNILENVGELEVSVQTYEQLLEIASEGPSVGNGKDSKEIRQKIIRLYTLLVSSPEFQLA
;
A
#
# COMPACT_ATOMS: atom_id res chain seq x y z
N ARG A 1 -15.66 4.49 7.66
CA ARG A 1 -16.30 3.88 6.47
C ARG A 1 -15.20 3.23 5.68
N VAL A 2 -15.36 2.00 5.19
CA VAL A 2 -14.36 1.42 4.27
C VAL A 2 -14.37 2.25 2.98
N LYS A 3 -13.20 2.69 2.50
CA LYS A 3 -13.09 3.39 1.20
C LYS A 3 -13.81 2.60 0.10
N CYS A 4 -14.47 3.26 -0.85
CA CYS A 4 -14.91 2.56 -2.07
C CYS A 4 -13.70 2.19 -2.95
N PRO A 5 -13.84 1.33 -3.98
CA PRO A 5 -12.73 0.99 -4.88
C PRO A 5 -12.04 2.21 -5.49
N ALA A 6 -12.79 3.22 -5.90
CA ALA A 6 -12.22 4.46 -6.47
C ALA A 6 -11.34 5.21 -5.47
N GLU A 7 -11.80 5.36 -4.22
CA GLU A 7 -11.05 6.02 -3.15
C GLU A 7 -9.80 5.23 -2.78
N PHE A 8 -9.91 3.90 -2.71
CA PHE A 8 -8.79 3.03 -2.41
C PHE A 8 -7.72 3.11 -3.50
N ILE A 9 -8.09 2.93 -4.77
CA ILE A 9 -7.20 3.03 -5.92
C ILE A 9 -6.49 4.39 -5.92
N ALA A 10 -7.23 5.49 -5.77
CA ALA A 10 -6.65 6.82 -5.72
C ALA A 10 -5.66 7.00 -4.55
N SER A 11 -5.99 6.45 -3.37
CA SER A 11 -5.11 6.53 -2.20
C SER A 11 -3.82 5.74 -2.38
N THR A 12 -3.89 4.53 -2.96
CA THR A 12 -2.73 3.68 -3.24
C THR A 12 -1.84 4.30 -4.31
N LEU A 13 -2.42 4.87 -5.37
CA LEU A 13 -1.68 5.63 -6.40
C LEU A 13 -0.98 6.86 -5.83
N LYS A 14 -1.58 7.51 -4.84
CA LYS A 14 -0.96 8.66 -4.18
C LYS A 14 0.31 8.28 -3.41
N LEU A 15 0.37 7.06 -2.85
CA LEU A 15 1.59 6.57 -2.17
C LEU A 15 2.78 6.48 -3.12
N THR A 16 2.53 6.07 -4.37
CA THR A 16 3.56 5.97 -5.39
C THR A 16 3.69 7.24 -6.24
N THR A 17 2.81 8.23 -6.11
CA THR A 17 2.86 9.47 -6.93
C THR A 17 2.97 9.15 -8.45
N GLU A 18 2.45 8.01 -8.88
CA GLU A 18 2.81 7.43 -10.17
C GLU A 18 1.99 7.98 -11.33
N ILE A 19 0.79 8.49 -11.05
CA ILE A 19 -0.20 8.84 -12.07
C ILE A 19 -0.56 10.32 -12.00
N GLY A 20 -0.40 11.00 -13.13
CA GLY A 20 -0.77 12.40 -13.32
C GLY A 20 -2.09 12.58 -14.10
N PRO A 21 -2.60 13.83 -14.23
CA PRO A 21 -3.93 14.13 -14.76
C PRO A 21 -4.21 13.74 -16.22
N LYS A 22 -3.21 13.23 -16.96
CA LYS A 22 -3.32 12.88 -18.40
C LYS A 22 -2.77 11.49 -18.71
N ASP A 23 -2.60 10.64 -17.69
CA ASP A 23 -2.06 9.31 -17.89
C ASP A 23 -3.08 8.39 -18.56
N ILE A 24 -2.69 7.74 -19.66
CA ILE A 24 -3.55 6.82 -20.42
C ILE A 24 -3.97 5.59 -19.59
N ARG A 25 -3.22 5.25 -18.54
CA ARG A 25 -3.54 4.17 -17.60
C ARG A 25 -4.77 4.48 -16.75
N LEU A 26 -5.19 5.75 -16.63
CA LEU A 26 -6.41 6.14 -15.91
C LEU A 26 -7.66 5.42 -16.43
N GLY A 27 -7.75 5.17 -17.75
CA GLY A 27 -8.87 4.44 -18.33
C GLY A 27 -8.97 2.98 -17.84
N LYS A 28 -7.85 2.36 -17.47
CA LYS A 28 -7.82 0.98 -16.94
C LYS A 28 -8.34 0.88 -15.51
N LEU A 29 -8.38 2.00 -14.77
CA LEU A 29 -8.85 2.03 -13.38
C LEU A 29 -10.35 1.72 -13.24
N HIS A 30 -11.13 1.93 -14.32
CA HIS A 30 -12.53 1.53 -14.36
C HIS A 30 -12.69 0.01 -14.18
N GLY A 31 -11.92 -0.78 -14.93
CA GLY A 31 -11.94 -2.24 -14.80
C GLY A 31 -11.49 -2.72 -13.42
N LEU A 32 -10.48 -2.05 -12.84
CA LEU A 32 -10.04 -2.34 -11.48
C LEU A 32 -11.14 -2.09 -10.43
N SER A 33 -11.89 -1.00 -10.58
CA SER A 33 -13.00 -0.70 -9.68
C SER A 33 -14.10 -1.78 -9.77
N ALA A 34 -14.39 -2.25 -10.99
CA ALA A 34 -15.38 -3.30 -11.24
C ALA A 34 -14.98 -4.64 -10.60
N VAL A 35 -13.73 -5.10 -10.76
CA VAL A 35 -13.27 -6.36 -10.13
C VAL A 35 -13.18 -6.28 -8.62
N MET A 36 -13.03 -5.06 -8.06
CA MET A 36 -13.13 -4.80 -6.62
C MET A 36 -14.58 -4.64 -6.12
N GLY A 37 -15.58 -4.92 -6.96
CA GLY A 37 -16.99 -4.99 -6.56
C GLY A 37 -17.82 -3.71 -6.75
N GLN A 38 -17.23 -2.59 -7.20
CA GLN A 38 -18.00 -1.37 -7.52
C GLN A 38 -17.51 -0.69 -8.80
N THR A 39 -18.25 -0.91 -9.89
CA THR A 39 -17.98 -0.32 -11.21
C THR A 39 -18.15 1.20 -11.20
N LEU A 40 -17.24 1.98 -11.78
CA LEU A 40 -17.42 3.44 -11.79
C LEU A 40 -18.66 3.86 -12.60
N LEU A 41 -19.50 4.72 -11.99
CA LEU A 41 -20.71 5.31 -12.59
C LEU A 41 -21.83 4.32 -12.94
N ASP A 42 -21.82 3.11 -12.37
CA ASP A 42 -22.77 2.05 -12.70
C ASP A 42 -23.35 1.34 -11.45
N PRO A 43 -24.11 2.06 -10.58
CA PRO A 43 -24.63 1.49 -9.34
C PRO A 43 -25.59 0.33 -9.61
N PRO A 44 -25.64 -0.69 -8.74
CA PRO A 44 -26.43 -1.90 -8.97
C PRO A 44 -27.94 -1.64 -8.92
N THR A 45 -28.38 -0.59 -8.20
CA THR A 45 -29.80 -0.24 -8.04
C THR A 45 -29.98 1.28 -7.99
N VAL A 46 -31.24 1.73 -8.00
CA VAL A 46 -31.62 3.15 -7.82
C VAL A 46 -31.29 3.70 -6.43
N GLU A 47 -31.02 2.83 -5.45
CA GLU A 47 -30.56 3.23 -4.10
C GLU A 47 -29.07 3.63 -4.11
N GLY A 48 -28.35 3.30 -5.18
CA GLY A 48 -26.94 3.63 -5.35
C GLY A 48 -25.99 2.50 -4.93
N TRP A 49 -24.78 2.87 -4.53
CA TRP A 49 -23.76 1.93 -4.09
C TRP A 49 -23.99 1.45 -2.66
N HIS A 50 -23.88 0.14 -2.44
CA HIS A 50 -23.76 -0.39 -1.09
C HIS A 50 -22.47 0.14 -0.44
N THR A 51 -22.54 0.51 0.85
CA THR A 51 -21.40 1.05 1.61
C THR A 51 -21.29 0.34 2.96
N GLY A 52 -20.27 0.66 3.76
CA GLY A 52 -20.02 0.02 5.06
C GLY A 52 -18.95 -1.07 4.99
N LYS A 53 -19.00 -2.05 5.88
CA LYS A 53 -18.15 -3.26 5.79
C LYS A 53 -18.84 -4.40 5.04
N GLU A 54 -20.17 -4.39 4.96
CA GLU A 54 -20.95 -5.48 4.36
C GLU A 54 -20.85 -5.54 2.82
N TRP A 55 -20.41 -4.45 2.16
CA TRP A 55 -20.27 -4.45 0.70
C TRP A 55 -19.00 -5.17 0.21
N ILE A 56 -17.97 -5.30 1.06
CA ILE A 56 -16.70 -5.92 0.68
C ILE A 56 -16.76 -7.42 0.98
N ASP A 57 -16.52 -8.24 -0.02
CA ASP A 57 -16.38 -9.68 0.11
C ASP A 57 -14.91 -10.13 -0.02
N GLY A 58 -14.67 -11.44 0.15
CA GLY A 58 -13.33 -12.00 0.03
C GLY A 58 -12.69 -11.83 -1.36
N GLY A 59 -13.51 -11.79 -2.42
CA GLY A 59 -13.03 -11.58 -3.79
C GLY A 59 -12.56 -10.14 -3.99
N SER A 60 -13.40 -9.19 -3.61
CA SER A 60 -13.12 -7.75 -3.65
C SER A 60 -11.89 -7.38 -2.82
N LEU A 61 -11.74 -7.99 -1.63
CA LEU A 61 -10.57 -7.83 -0.77
C LEU A 61 -9.30 -8.38 -1.43
N THR A 62 -9.39 -9.54 -2.09
CA THR A 62 -8.25 -10.15 -2.80
C THR A 62 -7.77 -9.24 -3.94
N GLU A 63 -8.68 -8.69 -4.73
CA GLU A 63 -8.34 -7.77 -5.82
C GLU A 63 -7.67 -6.48 -5.31
N ARG A 64 -8.10 -5.97 -4.15
CA ARG A 64 -7.45 -4.81 -3.52
C ARG A 64 -6.03 -5.12 -3.04
N ILE A 65 -5.82 -6.28 -2.43
CA ILE A 65 -4.50 -6.72 -1.98
C ILE A 65 -3.59 -6.87 -3.20
N ASN A 66 -4.02 -7.60 -4.23
CA ASN A 66 -3.26 -7.79 -5.47
C ASN A 66 -2.85 -6.44 -6.06
N TYR A 67 -3.80 -5.52 -6.22
CA TYR A 67 -3.52 -4.20 -6.75
C TYR A 67 -2.49 -3.42 -5.93
N ALA A 68 -2.64 -3.38 -4.61
CA ALA A 68 -1.73 -2.63 -3.75
C ALA A 68 -0.32 -3.25 -3.70
N VAL A 69 -0.24 -4.58 -3.64
CA VAL A 69 1.03 -5.31 -3.63
C VAL A 69 1.76 -5.15 -4.97
N ASP A 70 1.07 -5.31 -6.10
CA ASP A 70 1.67 -5.16 -7.43
C ASP A 70 2.24 -3.76 -7.62
N LEU A 71 1.48 -2.72 -7.23
CA LEU A 71 1.91 -1.33 -7.37
C LEU A 71 3.17 -1.03 -6.55
N ILE A 72 3.19 -1.46 -5.28
CA ILE A 72 4.26 -1.17 -4.33
C ILE A 72 5.51 -2.01 -4.58
N SER A 73 5.35 -3.25 -5.03
CA SER A 73 6.47 -4.14 -5.31
C SER A 73 7.13 -3.88 -6.67
N ASP A 74 6.47 -3.17 -7.58
CA ASP A 74 7.06 -2.79 -8.87
C ASP A 74 8.15 -1.73 -8.72
N MET A 75 9.40 -2.19 -8.70
CA MET A 75 10.58 -1.31 -8.67
C MET A 75 10.92 -0.68 -10.02
N ASN A 76 10.07 -0.78 -11.05
CA ASN A 76 10.17 0.06 -12.24
C ASN A 76 9.43 1.39 -12.06
N ASN A 77 8.42 1.41 -11.18
CA ASN A 77 7.67 2.60 -10.78
C ASN A 77 8.57 3.59 -10.03
N THR A 78 8.58 4.85 -10.47
CA THR A 78 9.31 5.94 -9.80
C THR A 78 8.85 6.13 -8.35
N GLY A 79 7.57 5.89 -8.08
CA GLY A 79 6.99 5.96 -6.74
C GLY A 79 7.51 4.95 -5.75
N SER A 80 7.45 3.69 -6.13
CA SER A 80 7.95 2.59 -5.32
C SER A 80 9.45 2.74 -5.07
N LYS A 81 10.21 3.21 -6.08
CA LYS A 81 11.61 3.63 -5.88
C LYS A 81 11.72 4.72 -4.82
N ASP A 82 10.96 5.81 -4.94
CA ASP A 82 11.01 6.94 -4.00
C ASP A 82 10.67 6.51 -2.56
N LEU A 83 9.66 5.65 -2.36
CA LEU A 83 9.32 5.09 -1.05
C LEU A 83 10.49 4.33 -0.40
N VAL A 84 11.25 3.58 -1.21
CA VAL A 84 12.44 2.86 -0.75
C VAL A 84 13.61 3.82 -0.51
N GLU A 85 13.84 4.77 -1.41
CA GLU A 85 14.92 5.78 -1.28
C GLU A 85 14.77 6.62 -0.02
N ARG A 86 13.54 7.04 0.32
CA ARG A 86 13.26 7.83 1.54
C ARG A 86 13.74 7.11 2.81
N ILE A 87 13.63 5.79 2.86
CA ILE A 87 14.10 4.99 3.99
C ILE A 87 15.62 4.83 3.96
N ILE A 88 16.21 4.55 2.79
CA ILE A 88 17.66 4.34 2.63
C ILE A 88 18.46 5.60 2.93
N THR A 89 17.94 6.77 2.53
CA THR A 89 18.60 8.08 2.68
C THR A 89 18.61 8.57 4.13
N SER A 90 18.05 7.80 5.08
CA SER A 90 18.18 8.10 6.50
C SER A 90 19.65 8.24 6.91
N LYS A 91 19.95 9.37 7.57
CA LYS A 91 21.32 9.77 7.94
C LYS A 91 21.96 8.85 8.97
N SER A 92 21.16 8.15 9.76
CA SER A 92 21.60 7.22 10.78
C SER A 92 21.16 5.79 10.45
N LYS A 93 21.83 4.82 11.07
CA LYS A 93 21.32 3.45 11.13
C LYS A 93 20.01 3.47 11.93
N LEU A 94 18.97 2.86 11.37
CA LEU A 94 17.66 2.75 12.01
C LEU A 94 17.62 1.49 12.89
N SER A 95 17.05 1.60 14.08
CA SER A 95 16.53 0.46 14.83
C SER A 95 15.33 -0.17 14.11
N SER A 96 14.94 -1.38 14.50
CA SER A 96 13.81 -2.08 13.90
C SER A 96 12.50 -1.33 14.16
N GLU A 97 12.36 -0.75 15.35
CA GLU A 97 11.20 0.06 15.75
C GLU A 97 11.14 1.37 14.96
N GLU A 98 12.27 2.07 14.79
CA GLU A 98 12.33 3.27 13.95
C GLU A 98 12.04 2.96 12.48
N LEU A 99 12.51 1.81 11.97
CA LEU A 99 12.20 1.38 10.61
C LEU A 99 10.70 1.15 10.44
N VAL A 100 10.06 0.39 11.34
CA VAL A 100 8.60 0.15 11.28
C VAL A 100 7.84 1.47 11.38
N LYS A 101 8.23 2.36 12.30
CA LYS A 101 7.63 3.68 12.44
C LYS A 101 7.71 4.49 11.14
N ASN A 102 8.88 4.57 10.51
CA ASN A 102 9.06 5.29 9.24
C ASN A 102 8.19 4.71 8.11
N ILE A 103 8.03 3.38 8.07
CA ILE A 103 7.18 2.70 7.08
C ILE A 103 5.70 3.10 7.27
N LEU A 104 5.22 3.11 8.53
CA LEU A 104 3.85 3.52 8.85
C LEU A 104 3.60 5.00 8.56
N GLU A 105 4.55 5.87 8.88
CA GLU A 105 4.49 7.31 8.59
C GLU A 105 4.41 7.59 7.09
N ASN A 106 5.22 6.89 6.28
CA ASN A 106 5.22 7.07 4.83
C ASN A 106 3.90 6.68 4.14
N VAL A 107 3.13 5.79 4.76
CA VAL A 107 1.80 5.36 4.26
C VAL A 107 0.66 6.25 4.79
N GLY A 108 0.98 7.28 5.59
CA GLY A 108 0.04 8.26 6.10
C GLY A 108 -0.38 8.02 7.54
N GLU A 109 0.58 7.66 8.40
CA GLU A 109 0.38 7.43 9.84
C GLU A 109 -0.72 6.39 10.13
N LEU A 110 -0.66 5.25 9.44
CA LEU A 110 -1.63 4.19 9.62
C LEU A 110 -1.50 3.56 11.01
N GLU A 111 -2.58 3.64 11.80
CA GLU A 111 -2.69 2.88 13.04
C GLU A 111 -2.94 1.40 12.71
N VAL A 112 -2.09 0.52 13.27
CA VAL A 112 -2.16 -0.92 13.06
C VAL A 112 -2.40 -1.65 14.37
N SER A 113 -2.98 -2.85 14.31
CA SER A 113 -3.10 -3.72 15.48
C SER A 113 -1.73 -4.16 15.98
N VAL A 114 -1.69 -4.60 17.25
CA VAL A 114 -0.49 -5.16 17.88
C VAL A 114 0.07 -6.33 17.06
N GLN A 115 -0.80 -7.17 16.51
CA GLN A 115 -0.41 -8.33 15.70
C GLN A 115 0.30 -7.93 14.41
N THR A 116 -0.28 -6.98 13.65
CA THR A 116 0.34 -6.45 12.43
C THR A 116 1.68 -5.76 12.75
N TYR A 117 1.72 -5.00 13.85
CA TYR A 117 2.95 -4.34 14.31
C TYR A 117 4.06 -5.34 14.67
N GLU A 118 3.73 -6.41 15.39
CA GLU A 118 4.68 -7.47 15.75
C GLU A 118 5.28 -8.15 14.51
N GLN A 119 4.45 -8.45 13.50
CA GLN A 119 4.92 -9.04 12.23
C GLN A 119 5.84 -8.10 11.44
N LEU A 120 5.52 -6.80 11.42
CA LEU A 120 6.39 -5.78 10.82
C LEU A 120 7.73 -5.72 11.58
N LEU A 121 7.69 -5.78 12.90
CA LEU A 121 8.88 -5.74 13.75
C LEU A 121 9.76 -6.97 13.56
N GLU A 122 9.16 -8.16 13.45
CA GLU A 122 9.86 -9.41 13.14
C GLU A 122 10.67 -9.27 11.84
N ILE A 123 10.03 -8.88 10.74
CA ILE A 123 10.72 -8.65 9.45
C ILE A 123 11.77 -7.55 9.56
N ALA A 124 11.49 -6.47 10.32
CA ALA A 124 12.43 -5.38 10.52
C ALA A 124 13.66 -5.79 11.37
N SER A 125 13.53 -6.77 12.24
CA SER A 125 14.61 -7.31 13.09
C SER A 125 15.53 -8.27 12.34
N GLU A 126 15.03 -8.94 11.31
CA GLU A 126 15.78 -9.91 10.52
C GLU A 126 16.58 -9.29 9.36
N GLY A 127 17.66 -9.94 8.96
CA GLY A 127 18.42 -9.56 7.76
C GLY A 127 19.27 -8.29 7.92
N PRO A 128 19.59 -7.57 6.83
CA PRO A 128 20.53 -6.46 6.88
C PRO A 128 19.97 -5.25 7.65
N SER A 129 20.89 -4.51 8.29
CA SER A 129 20.57 -3.22 8.90
C SER A 129 20.24 -2.18 7.83
N VAL A 130 19.21 -1.38 8.06
CA VAL A 130 18.76 -0.32 7.16
C VAL A 130 19.26 1.06 7.64
N GLY A 131 19.55 1.96 6.69
CA GLY A 131 20.01 3.34 6.96
C GLY A 131 21.52 3.53 6.80
N ASN A 132 22.01 4.71 7.23
CA ASN A 132 23.40 5.15 7.06
C ASN A 132 23.86 5.17 5.58
N GLY A 133 22.95 5.46 4.65
CA GLY A 133 23.22 5.49 3.21
C GLY A 133 23.64 4.14 2.60
N LYS A 134 23.48 3.03 3.32
CA LYS A 134 23.74 1.70 2.78
C LYS A 134 22.61 1.31 1.83
N ASP A 135 22.98 1.11 0.58
CA ASP A 135 22.08 0.62 -0.45
C ASP A 135 22.57 -0.74 -0.96
N SER A 136 21.79 -1.79 -0.68
CA SER A 136 22.00 -3.12 -1.22
C SER A 136 20.67 -3.70 -1.69
N LYS A 137 20.73 -4.66 -2.61
CA LYS A 137 19.55 -5.36 -3.12
C LYS A 137 18.73 -5.99 -1.98
N GLU A 138 19.41 -6.55 -0.98
CA GLU A 138 18.78 -7.17 0.20
C GLU A 138 18.06 -6.13 1.08
N ILE A 139 18.66 -4.95 1.28
CA ILE A 139 18.03 -3.83 2.01
C ILE A 139 16.75 -3.38 1.28
N ARG A 140 16.85 -3.16 -0.03
CA ARG A 140 15.69 -2.78 -0.86
C ARG A 140 14.58 -3.82 -0.78
N GLN A 141 14.92 -5.10 -0.92
CA GLN A 141 13.95 -6.21 -0.80
C GLN A 141 13.30 -6.27 0.57
N LYS A 142 14.05 -6.05 1.65
CA LYS A 142 13.51 -5.98 3.01
C LYS A 142 12.50 -4.83 3.16
N ILE A 143 12.82 -3.63 2.67
CA ILE A 143 11.92 -2.47 2.71
C ILE A 143 10.64 -2.74 1.89
N ILE A 144 10.78 -3.30 0.68
CA ILE A 144 9.61 -3.67 -0.14
C ILE A 144 8.75 -4.69 0.59
N ARG A 145 9.33 -5.72 1.22
CA ARG A 145 8.59 -6.73 1.98
C ARG A 145 7.81 -6.12 3.14
N LEU A 146 8.37 -5.13 3.84
CA LEU A 146 7.66 -4.40 4.89
C LEU A 146 6.45 -3.63 4.34
N TYR A 147 6.62 -2.89 3.24
CA TYR A 147 5.48 -2.21 2.61
C TYR A 147 4.45 -3.20 2.08
N THR A 148 4.87 -4.32 1.47
CA THR A 148 3.98 -5.38 0.99
C THR A 148 3.13 -5.97 2.12
N LEU A 149 3.73 -6.26 3.29
CA LEU A 149 2.99 -6.72 4.46
C LEU A 149 1.99 -5.65 4.92
N LEU A 150 2.44 -4.39 5.02
CA LEU A 150 1.60 -3.28 5.45
C LEU A 150 0.39 -3.07 4.53
N VAL A 151 0.59 -3.03 3.22
CA VAL A 151 -0.53 -2.85 2.28
C VAL A 151 -1.43 -4.08 2.18
N SER A 152 -0.96 -5.26 2.61
CA SER A 152 -1.81 -6.46 2.70
C SER A 152 -2.59 -6.56 4.01
N SER A 153 -2.32 -5.67 4.97
CA SER A 153 -2.94 -5.72 6.30
C SER A 153 -4.44 -5.35 6.26
N PRO A 154 -5.27 -5.90 7.17
CA PRO A 154 -6.66 -5.50 7.30
C PRO A 154 -6.83 -4.01 7.53
N GLU A 155 -5.93 -3.38 8.28
CA GLU A 155 -5.98 -1.96 8.61
C GLU A 155 -5.80 -1.09 7.37
N PHE A 156 -4.86 -1.43 6.48
CA PHE A 156 -4.71 -0.73 5.21
C PHE A 156 -5.90 -0.96 4.28
N GLN A 157 -6.38 -2.20 4.22
CA GLN A 157 -7.45 -2.61 3.32
C GLN A 157 -8.83 -2.12 3.71
N LEU A 158 -9.07 -1.84 5.00
CA LEU A 158 -10.37 -1.41 5.52
C LEU A 158 -10.40 0.06 5.98
N ALA A 159 -9.28 0.78 5.86
CA ALA A 159 -9.18 2.21 6.09
C ALA A 159 -10.02 3.06 5.12
#